data_AF-A0A2D7G9U9-F1
#
_entry.id   AF-A0A2D7G9U9-F1
#
_cell.length_a   1.000
_cell.length_b   1.000
_cell.length_c   1.000
_cell.angle_alpha   90.00
_cell.angle_beta   90.00
_cell.angle_gamma   90.00
#
_symmetry.space_group_name_H-M   'P 1'
#
loop_
_entity.id
_entity.type
_entity.pdbx_description
1 polymer ?
#
loop_
_entity_poly.entity_id
_entity_poly.type
_entity_poly.pdbx_seq_one_letter_code
_entity_poly.pdbx_strand_id
1 'polypeptide(L)'
;MNMHSADADTAEEALAVQERMDSDKATSMAMEETLLSPRFYTTDFEEMDAINVESVRADWDKLISSMVSDPNKGHFKKNEAWDDVDWDGMEPTLRKEFIDFLVSSCTSEFSGCVLYKEMKRRGNNKDITQLFQLMA
;
A
#
# COMPACT_ATOMS: atom_id res chain seq x y z
N MET A 1 11.13 13.29 -21.63
CA MET A 1 11.22 13.57 -20.19
C MET A 1 9.81 13.89 -19.73
N ASN A 2 9.19 12.98 -19.00
CA ASN A 2 7.95 13.29 -18.30
C ASN A 2 8.34 14.16 -17.11
N MET A 3 7.73 15.32 -16.99
CA MET A 3 7.98 16.27 -15.91
C MET A 3 7.07 15.87 -14.74
N HIS A 4 7.65 15.49 -13.60
CA HIS A 4 6.87 15.20 -12.41
C HIS A 4 6.36 16.52 -11.81
N SER A 5 5.21 16.51 -11.15
CA SER A 5 4.62 17.72 -10.55
C SER A 5 5.46 18.29 -9.38
N ALA A 6 6.46 17.53 -8.93
CA ALA A 6 7.45 17.91 -7.91
C ALA A 6 8.69 18.58 -8.51
N ASP A 7 8.87 18.48 -9.83
CA ASP A 7 9.97 19.11 -10.58
C ASP A 7 9.56 20.48 -11.16
N ALA A 8 8.32 20.93 -10.91
CA ALA A 8 7.80 22.19 -11.42
C ALA A 8 8.24 23.38 -10.56
N ASP A 9 8.75 24.43 -11.21
CA ASP A 9 9.28 25.61 -10.53
C ASP A 9 8.16 26.54 -10.01
N THR A 10 6.91 26.34 -10.47
CA THR A 10 5.75 27.16 -10.09
C THR A 10 4.49 26.33 -9.84
N ALA A 11 3.59 26.85 -9.01
CA ALA A 11 2.32 26.20 -8.69
C ALA A 11 1.40 26.05 -9.93
N GLU A 12 1.41 27.02 -10.83
CA GLU A 12 0.63 26.97 -12.09
C GLU A 12 1.16 25.89 -13.04
N GLU A 13 2.49 25.71 -13.11
CA GLU A 13 3.12 24.66 -13.89
C GLU A 13 2.84 23.27 -13.30
N ALA A 14 2.88 23.15 -11.98
CA ALA A 14 2.48 21.93 -11.28
C ALA A 14 1.01 21.56 -11.55
N LEU A 15 0.09 22.53 -11.53
CA LEU A 15 -1.33 22.33 -11.84
C LEU A 15 -1.55 21.92 -13.30
N ALA A 16 -0.87 22.54 -14.25
CA ALA A 16 -1.03 22.27 -15.70
C ALA A 16 -0.49 20.90 -16.14
N VAL A 17 0.47 20.33 -15.41
CA VAL A 17 0.91 18.94 -15.58
C VAL A 17 -0.17 17.97 -15.09
N GLN A 18 -0.90 18.36 -14.05
CA GLN A 18 -1.79 17.51 -13.28
C GLN A 18 -3.25 17.47 -13.77
N GLU A 19 -3.76 18.56 -14.36
CA GLU A 19 -5.08 18.58 -15.04
C GLU A 19 -5.21 17.53 -16.16
N ARG A 20 -4.08 16.94 -16.56
CA ARG A 20 -4.01 15.90 -17.59
C ARG A 20 -3.86 14.49 -17.01
N MET A 21 -4.11 14.24 -15.72
CA MET A 21 -3.99 12.92 -15.10
C MET A 21 -5.14 11.98 -15.52
N ASP A 22 -4.79 10.88 -16.17
CA ASP A 22 -5.65 9.73 -16.48
C ASP A 22 -5.05 8.45 -15.86
N SER A 23 -5.70 7.28 -16.02
CA SER A 23 -5.20 6.02 -15.45
C SER A 23 -3.80 5.63 -15.95
N ASP A 24 -3.48 6.00 -17.17
CA ASP A 24 -2.21 5.65 -17.82
C ASP A 24 -1.06 6.49 -17.23
N LYS A 25 -1.33 7.75 -16.89
CA LYS A 25 -0.38 8.58 -16.15
C LYS A 25 -0.25 8.23 -14.68
N ALA A 26 -1.34 7.84 -14.01
CA ALA A 26 -1.24 7.31 -12.64
C ALA A 26 -0.35 6.05 -12.60
N THR A 27 -0.49 5.17 -13.60
CA THR A 27 0.39 4.00 -13.78
C THR A 27 1.84 4.44 -14.04
N SER A 28 2.05 5.44 -14.88
CA SER A 28 3.39 5.98 -15.16
C SER A 28 4.05 6.57 -13.92
N MET A 29 3.31 7.33 -13.10
CA MET A 29 3.78 7.86 -11.81
C MET A 29 4.15 6.73 -10.83
N ALA A 30 3.38 5.66 -10.79
CA ALA A 30 3.71 4.48 -9.97
C ALA A 30 4.99 3.75 -10.43
N MET A 31 5.42 3.95 -11.68
CA MET A 31 6.66 3.36 -12.23
C MET A 31 7.89 4.26 -12.08
N GLU A 32 7.75 5.54 -11.69
CA GLU A 32 8.88 6.45 -11.50
C GLU A 32 9.59 6.20 -10.16
N GLU A 33 10.89 5.88 -10.21
CA GLU A 33 11.74 5.74 -9.02
C GLU A 33 12.23 7.10 -8.52
N THR A 34 11.64 7.61 -7.44
CA THR A 34 12.15 8.73 -6.66
C THR A 34 12.64 8.25 -5.29
N LEU A 35 13.32 9.10 -4.52
CA LEU A 35 13.73 8.79 -3.14
C LEU A 35 12.54 8.41 -2.24
N LEU A 36 11.35 8.95 -2.53
CA LEU A 36 10.12 8.77 -1.76
C LEU A 36 9.13 7.81 -2.45
N SER A 37 9.43 7.36 -3.68
CA SER A 37 8.58 6.41 -4.38
C SER A 37 8.63 5.05 -3.66
N PRO A 38 7.47 4.45 -3.35
CA PRO A 38 7.44 3.15 -2.72
C PRO A 38 8.06 2.11 -3.65
N ARG A 39 9.17 1.52 -3.23
CA ARG A 39 9.77 0.37 -3.92
C ARG A 39 8.93 -0.87 -3.63
N PHE A 40 8.89 -1.79 -4.59
CA PHE A 40 8.36 -3.10 -4.29
C PHE A 40 9.16 -3.73 -3.15
N TYR A 41 8.48 -4.09 -2.06
CA TYR A 41 9.09 -4.78 -0.95
C TYR A 41 9.70 -6.09 -1.41
N THR A 42 10.92 -6.33 -0.95
CA THR A 42 11.64 -7.58 -1.12
C THR A 42 11.96 -8.14 0.26
N THR A 43 12.21 -9.44 0.32
CA THR A 43 12.63 -10.12 1.55
C THR A 43 13.62 -11.21 1.22
N ASP A 44 14.40 -11.61 2.23
CA ASP A 44 15.17 -12.84 2.20
C ASP A 44 14.27 -14.00 2.68
N PHE A 45 13.97 -14.95 1.81
CA PHE A 45 13.09 -16.07 2.13
C PHE A 45 13.75 -17.11 3.04
N GLU A 46 15.08 -17.25 2.95
CA GLU A 46 15.83 -18.22 3.77
C GLU A 46 15.84 -17.75 5.22
N GLU A 47 16.10 -16.46 5.43
CA GLU A 47 16.03 -15.84 6.77
C GLU A 47 14.62 -15.90 7.35
N MET A 48 13.59 -15.63 6.54
CA MET A 48 12.19 -15.75 6.99
C MET A 48 11.82 -17.19 7.36
N ASP A 49 12.28 -18.18 6.59
CA ASP A 49 12.05 -19.60 6.91
C ASP A 49 12.80 -20.06 8.17
N ALA A 50 13.94 -19.44 8.48
CA ALA A 50 14.74 -19.74 9.67
C ALA A 50 14.14 -19.20 10.99
N ILE A 51 13.13 -18.32 10.93
CA ILE A 51 12.51 -17.75 12.14
C ILE A 51 11.89 -18.85 12.99
N ASN A 52 12.26 -18.86 14.28
CA ASN A 52 11.71 -19.77 15.27
C ASN A 52 10.87 -19.00 16.30
N VAL A 53 9.58 -19.31 16.37
CA VAL A 53 8.61 -18.67 17.27
C VAL A 53 8.36 -19.46 18.56
N GLU A 54 9.02 -20.60 18.76
CA GLU A 54 8.76 -21.51 19.90
C GLU A 54 8.93 -20.83 21.26
N SER A 55 9.88 -19.89 21.40
CA SER A 55 10.08 -19.14 22.64
C SER A 55 8.89 -18.26 23.03
N VAL A 56 8.03 -17.91 22.08
CA VAL A 56 6.84 -17.06 22.23
C VAL A 56 5.56 -17.74 21.75
N ARG A 57 5.57 -19.07 21.63
CA ARG A 57 4.50 -19.89 21.03
C ARG A 57 3.10 -19.53 21.55
N ALA A 58 2.98 -19.39 22.87
CA ALA A 58 1.72 -19.09 23.53
C ALA A 58 1.10 -17.75 23.11
N ASP A 59 1.93 -16.72 22.85
CA ASP A 59 1.44 -15.41 22.42
C ASP A 59 1.26 -15.36 20.90
N TRP A 60 2.08 -16.09 20.15
CA TRP A 60 1.89 -16.28 18.71
C TRP A 60 0.54 -16.97 18.40
N ASP A 61 0.19 -18.04 19.11
CA ASP A 61 -1.09 -18.73 18.90
C ASP A 61 -2.30 -17.84 19.17
N LYS A 62 -2.21 -16.97 20.20
CA LYS A 62 -3.26 -15.96 20.47
C LYS A 62 -3.36 -14.95 19.34
N LEU A 63 -2.23 -14.45 18.83
CA LEU A 63 -2.18 -13.53 17.70
C LEU A 63 -2.84 -14.16 16.46
N ILE A 64 -2.40 -15.36 16.07
CA ILE A 64 -2.94 -16.06 14.91
C ILE A 64 -4.44 -16.33 15.09
N SER A 65 -4.88 -16.77 16.27
CA SER A 65 -6.30 -16.98 16.55
C SER A 65 -7.11 -15.69 16.38
N SER A 66 -6.60 -14.55 16.84
CA SER A 66 -7.24 -13.24 16.66
C SER A 66 -7.33 -12.86 15.19
N MET A 67 -6.26 -13.02 14.42
CA MET A 67 -6.24 -12.73 12.98
C MET A 67 -7.22 -13.63 12.21
N VAL A 68 -7.28 -14.93 12.53
CA VAL A 68 -8.23 -15.88 11.94
C VAL A 68 -9.69 -15.50 12.25
N SER A 69 -9.95 -15.04 13.48
CA SER A 69 -11.31 -14.63 13.87
C SER A 69 -11.78 -13.33 13.21
N ASP A 70 -10.85 -12.53 12.70
CA ASP A 70 -11.07 -11.25 12.01
C ASP A 70 -12.22 -10.42 12.62
N PRO A 71 -12.09 -9.98 13.88
CA PRO A 71 -13.15 -9.21 14.55
C PRO A 71 -13.39 -7.84 13.87
N ASN A 72 -12.44 -7.38 13.07
CA ASN A 72 -12.46 -6.08 12.40
C ASN A 72 -13.00 -6.13 10.97
N LYS A 73 -13.41 -7.30 10.45
CA LYS A 73 -13.89 -7.49 9.07
C LYS A 73 -14.94 -6.48 8.60
N GLY A 74 -15.75 -5.97 9.52
CA GLY A 74 -16.80 -4.99 9.26
C GLY A 74 -16.54 -3.59 9.80
N HIS A 75 -15.32 -3.31 10.27
CA HIS A 75 -15.01 -2.05 10.96
C HIS A 75 -14.98 -0.86 10.00
N PHE A 76 -14.33 -1.01 8.84
CA PHE A 76 -14.28 0.03 7.82
C PHE A 76 -15.41 -0.17 6.80
N LYS A 77 -16.37 0.74 6.80
CA LYS A 77 -17.46 0.78 5.82
C LYS A 77 -17.61 2.20 5.29
N LYS A 78 -17.83 2.33 3.99
CA LYS A 78 -18.36 3.57 3.42
C LYS A 78 -19.78 3.75 3.96
N ASN A 79 -20.00 4.86 4.66
CA ASN A 79 -21.31 5.27 5.13
C ASN A 79 -21.87 6.36 4.21
N GLU A 80 -23.10 6.79 4.48
CA GLU A 80 -23.83 7.80 3.67
C GLU A 80 -23.08 9.13 3.55
N ALA A 81 -22.19 9.46 4.50
CA ALA A 81 -21.37 10.67 4.43
C ALA A 81 -20.37 10.67 3.26
N TRP A 82 -20.12 9.52 2.61
CA TRP A 82 -19.29 9.43 1.42
C TRP A 82 -20.01 9.84 0.13
N ASP A 83 -21.35 9.84 0.12
CA ASP A 83 -22.15 10.12 -1.09
C ASP A 83 -22.15 11.63 -1.43
N ASP A 84 -21.95 12.48 -0.41
CA ASP A 84 -21.98 13.94 -0.53
C ASP A 84 -20.58 14.59 -0.61
N VAL A 85 -19.51 13.78 -0.77
CA VAL A 85 -18.15 14.33 -0.84
C VAL A 85 -17.89 14.95 -2.22
N ASP A 86 -17.71 16.27 -2.23
CA ASP A 86 -17.32 17.02 -3.43
C ASP A 86 -15.80 16.95 -3.65
N TRP A 87 -15.36 15.94 -4.39
CA TRP A 87 -13.95 15.74 -4.75
C TRP A 87 -13.44 16.75 -5.79
N ASP A 88 -14.33 17.33 -6.58
CA ASP A 88 -13.97 18.28 -7.64
C ASP A 88 -13.89 19.72 -7.10
N GLY A 89 -14.66 20.04 -6.08
CA GLY A 89 -14.61 21.30 -5.34
C GLY A 89 -13.50 21.38 -4.27
N MET A 90 -12.67 20.34 -4.11
CA MET A 90 -11.51 20.41 -3.22
C MET A 90 -10.52 21.48 -3.70
N GLU A 91 -9.87 22.15 -2.74
CA GLU A 91 -8.80 23.11 -3.07
C GLU A 91 -7.71 22.40 -3.90
N PRO A 92 -7.25 22.98 -5.03
CA PRO A 92 -6.39 22.29 -5.97
C PRO A 92 -5.10 21.71 -5.38
N THR A 93 -4.45 22.43 -4.46
CA THR A 93 -3.21 21.98 -3.79
C THR A 93 -3.49 20.81 -2.86
N LEU A 94 -4.55 20.88 -2.07
CA LEU A 94 -5.00 19.79 -1.20
C LEU A 94 -5.38 18.54 -2.00
N ARG A 95 -6.13 18.71 -3.11
CA ARG A 95 -6.50 17.62 -4.01
C ARG A 95 -5.27 16.91 -4.57
N LYS A 96 -4.23 17.68 -4.92
CA LYS A 96 -2.95 17.15 -5.38
C LYS A 96 -2.29 16.27 -4.32
N GLU A 97 -2.04 16.82 -3.13
CA GLU A 97 -1.38 16.09 -2.05
C GLU A 97 -2.16 14.84 -1.64
N PHE A 98 -3.50 14.93 -1.65
CA PHE A 98 -4.36 13.79 -1.38
C PHE A 98 -4.23 12.68 -2.42
N ILE A 99 -4.21 13.01 -3.72
CA ILE A 99 -4.02 12.02 -4.79
C ILE A 99 -2.63 11.38 -4.70
N ASP A 100 -1.58 12.18 -4.50
CA ASP A 100 -0.20 11.67 -4.36
C ASP A 100 -0.07 10.73 -3.15
N PHE A 101 -0.72 11.08 -2.04
CA PHE A 101 -0.83 10.22 -0.86
C PHE A 101 -1.57 8.90 -1.16
N LEU A 102 -2.70 8.96 -1.88
CA LEU A 102 -3.45 7.76 -2.25
C LEU A 102 -2.68 6.84 -3.19
N VAL A 103 -2.01 7.40 -4.21
CA VAL A 103 -1.20 6.63 -5.15
C VAL A 103 -0.05 5.93 -4.42
N SER A 104 0.69 6.67 -3.57
CA SER A 104 1.80 6.09 -2.80
C SER A 104 1.33 5.02 -1.80
N SER A 105 0.20 5.24 -1.14
CA SER A 105 -0.41 4.27 -0.21
C SER A 105 -0.86 3.00 -0.94
N CYS A 106 -1.59 3.15 -2.05
CA CYS A 106 -2.07 2.02 -2.85
C CYS A 106 -0.92 1.20 -3.46
N THR A 107 0.15 1.84 -3.94
CA THR A 107 1.32 1.14 -4.48
C THR A 107 2.06 0.36 -3.41
N SER A 108 2.24 0.94 -2.21
CA SER A 108 2.87 0.26 -1.07
C SER A 108 2.05 -0.96 -0.63
N GLU A 109 0.73 -0.81 -0.51
CA GLU A 109 -0.18 -1.88 -0.14
C GLU A 109 -0.19 -3.01 -1.17
N PHE A 110 -0.27 -2.65 -2.47
CA PHE A 110 -0.20 -3.63 -3.55
C PHE A 110 1.11 -4.42 -3.52
N SER A 111 2.23 -3.72 -3.30
CA SER A 111 3.52 -4.38 -3.15
C SER A 111 3.55 -5.34 -1.95
N GLY A 112 2.96 -4.96 -0.81
CA GLY A 112 2.86 -5.82 0.36
C GLY A 112 2.07 -7.09 0.06
N CYS A 113 0.91 -6.95 -0.59
CA CYS A 113 0.08 -8.08 -1.02
C CYS A 113 0.84 -9.06 -1.94
N VAL A 114 1.65 -8.55 -2.87
CA VAL A 114 2.49 -9.39 -3.74
C VAL A 114 3.54 -10.14 -2.92
N LEU A 115 4.25 -9.47 -2.02
CA LEU A 115 5.23 -10.10 -1.12
C LEU A 115 4.58 -11.19 -0.27
N TYR A 116 3.40 -10.92 0.29
CA TYR A 116 2.66 -11.87 1.12
C TYR A 116 2.28 -13.14 0.36
N LYS A 117 1.81 -12.99 -0.87
CA LYS A 117 1.51 -14.13 -1.76
C LYS A 117 2.76 -14.90 -2.15
N GLU A 118 3.87 -14.22 -2.42
CA GLU A 118 5.14 -14.88 -2.74
C GLU A 118 5.70 -15.67 -1.54
N MET A 119 5.64 -15.13 -0.32
CA MET A 119 6.04 -15.87 0.89
C MET A 119 5.21 -17.13 1.08
N LYS A 120 3.88 -17.05 0.92
CA LYS A 120 3.00 -18.22 0.98
C LYS A 120 3.36 -19.26 -0.10
N ARG A 121 3.76 -18.83 -1.30
CA ARG A 121 4.08 -19.72 -2.42
C ARG A 121 5.44 -20.40 -2.28
N ARG A 122 6.43 -19.69 -1.75
CA ARG A 122 7.85 -20.10 -1.77
C ARG A 122 8.39 -20.56 -0.42
N GLY A 123 7.81 -20.07 0.68
CA GLY A 123 8.27 -20.37 2.04
C GLY A 123 7.92 -21.79 2.49
N ASN A 124 8.72 -22.30 3.41
CA ASN A 124 8.58 -23.65 3.97
C ASN A 124 8.20 -23.62 5.46
N ASN A 125 8.44 -22.50 6.15
CA ASN A 125 8.06 -22.33 7.54
C ASN A 125 6.55 -22.12 7.68
N LYS A 126 5.86 -23.07 8.31
CA LYS A 126 4.39 -23.07 8.42
C LYS A 126 3.84 -21.91 9.24
N ASP A 127 4.54 -21.51 10.30
CA ASP A 127 4.10 -20.38 11.13
C ASP A 127 4.17 -19.08 10.35
N ILE A 128 5.30 -18.84 9.67
CA ILE A 128 5.52 -17.62 8.91
C ILE A 128 4.61 -17.56 7.67
N THR A 129 4.50 -18.66 6.93
CA THR A 129 3.60 -18.72 5.76
C THR A 129 2.13 -18.55 6.14
N GLN A 130 1.70 -19.08 7.31
CA GLN A 130 0.35 -18.84 7.83
C GLN A 130 0.14 -17.37 8.18
N LEU A 131 1.08 -16.73 8.88
CA LEU A 131 0.99 -15.31 9.20
C LEU A 131 0.87 -14.46 7.93
N PHE A 132 1.76 -14.68 6.96
CA PHE A 132 1.76 -13.94 5.68
C PHE A 132 0.46 -14.17 4.89
N GLN A 133 -0.10 -15.38 4.95
CA GLN A 133 -1.41 -15.64 4.34
C GLN A 133 -2.56 -14.84 5.01
N LEU A 134 -2.50 -14.63 6.32
CA LEU A 134 -3.54 -13.91 7.06
C LEU A 134 -3.43 -12.39 6.92
N MET A 135 -2.28 -11.87 6.47
CA MET A 135 -2.07 -10.45 6.17
C MET A 135 -2.41 -10.07 4.72
N ALA A 136 -2.59 -11.06 3.83
CA ALA A 136 -2.84 -10.87 2.39
C ALA A 136 -4.32 -10.74 2.05
#